data_AF-A0A4Z1A3Q8-F1
#
_entry.id   AF-A0A4Z1A3Q8-F1
#
_cell.length_a   1.000
_cell.length_b   1.000
_cell.length_c   1.000
_cell.angle_alpha   90.00
_cell.angle_beta   90.00
_cell.angle_gamma   90.00
#
_symmetry.space_group_name_H-M   'P 1'
#
loop_
_entity.id
_entity.type
_entity.pdbx_description
1 polymer ?
#
loop_
_entity_poly.entity_id
_entity_poly.type
_entity_poly.pdbx_seq_one_letter_code
_entity_poly.pdbx_strand_id
1 'polypeptide(L)'
;MLREVETREEDEFLYYQNLCKSNEIRDLSEILKQISFYDSLLFLRRCQEGKKEEHLLIEKETKKRIFDLILFPKLEILPNEIINDEIVSLVGELLKEWEKTVYVFSNFYKPHEVLFLGKEREYSLTFNRILYSEMPESKRKTLLLRLLQDIKSHQKSTYQLFYYSNQNPWNLKTLKLENEKSKSYFLQVLKVWKLDPNVSNSQLSQLNELQICLENIPSDQTKIRIFGFFGFFHDYGRFGYENQIASLGSNQSRLQYIHQSLFQSHHFQKRLENVMISCKNSVRSQKEL
;
A
#
# COMPACT_ATOMS: atom_id res chain seq x y z
N MET A 1 0.40 -15.43 -17.98
CA MET A 1 0.73 -15.71 -16.56
C MET A 1 0.03 -14.76 -15.58
N LEU A 2 0.46 -13.49 -15.35
CA LEU A 2 -0.26 -12.59 -14.41
C LEU A 2 -1.75 -12.43 -14.75
N ARG A 3 -2.07 -12.11 -16.01
CA ARG A 3 -3.47 -12.02 -16.47
C ARG A 3 -4.26 -13.32 -16.34
N GLU A 4 -3.63 -14.48 -16.49
CA GLU A 4 -4.33 -15.78 -16.40
C GLU A 4 -4.59 -16.18 -14.94
N VAL A 5 -3.69 -15.82 -14.02
CA VAL A 5 -3.90 -15.96 -12.57
C VAL A 5 -5.01 -15.02 -12.12
N GLU A 6 -4.96 -13.74 -12.52
CA GLU A 6 -6.01 -12.75 -12.24
C GLU A 6 -7.39 -13.21 -12.75
N THR A 7 -7.45 -13.84 -13.94
CA THR A 7 -8.72 -14.33 -14.50
C THR A 7 -9.31 -15.48 -13.68
N ARG A 8 -8.48 -16.43 -13.24
CA ARG A 8 -8.93 -17.57 -12.42
C ARG A 8 -9.37 -17.15 -11.01
N GLU A 9 -8.63 -16.23 -10.41
CA GLU A 9 -9.00 -15.65 -9.12
C GLU A 9 -10.35 -14.93 -9.23
N GLU A 10 -10.56 -14.15 -10.29
CA GLU A 10 -11.82 -13.46 -10.53
C GLU A 10 -13.01 -14.41 -10.71
N ASP A 11 -12.84 -15.51 -11.45
CA ASP A 11 -13.87 -16.54 -11.61
C ASP A 11 -14.24 -17.19 -10.27
N GLU A 12 -13.23 -17.47 -9.43
CA GLU A 12 -13.41 -18.05 -8.10
C GLU A 12 -14.14 -17.08 -7.15
N PHE A 13 -13.78 -15.81 -7.20
CA PHE A 13 -14.47 -14.75 -6.47
C PHE A 13 -15.96 -14.69 -6.84
N LEU A 14 -16.26 -14.62 -8.13
CA LEU A 14 -17.63 -14.57 -8.65
C LEU A 14 -18.43 -15.83 -8.24
N TYR A 15 -17.79 -17.00 -8.27
CA TYR A 15 -18.41 -18.25 -7.82
C TYR A 15 -18.87 -18.17 -6.35
N TYR A 16 -17.98 -17.83 -5.42
CA TYR A 16 -18.35 -17.75 -4.00
C TYR A 16 -19.28 -16.57 -3.70
N GLN A 17 -19.15 -15.46 -4.43
CA GLN A 17 -20.07 -14.33 -4.32
C GLN A 17 -21.50 -14.72 -4.69
N ASN A 18 -21.70 -15.52 -5.74
CA ASN A 18 -23.01 -16.01 -6.14
C ASN A 18 -23.63 -16.99 -5.14
N LEU A 19 -22.80 -17.76 -4.43
CA LEU A 19 -23.27 -18.72 -3.42
C LEU A 19 -23.55 -18.10 -2.05
N CYS A 20 -22.95 -16.96 -1.73
CA CYS A 20 -23.20 -16.26 -0.48
C CYS A 20 -24.63 -15.69 -0.45
N LYS A 21 -25.42 -16.14 0.53
CA LYS A 21 -26.83 -15.75 0.67
C LYS A 21 -27.05 -14.39 1.35
N SER A 22 -25.99 -13.78 1.88
CA SER A 22 -26.06 -12.50 2.59
C SER A 22 -25.66 -11.34 1.67
N ASN A 23 -26.61 -10.47 1.33
CA ASN A 23 -26.34 -9.27 0.52
C ASN A 23 -25.26 -8.39 1.16
N GLU A 24 -25.35 -8.16 2.47
CA GLU A 24 -24.40 -7.31 3.17
C GLU A 24 -22.98 -7.89 3.16
N ILE A 25 -22.80 -9.21 3.29
CA ILE A 25 -21.46 -9.82 3.20
C ILE A 25 -20.92 -9.73 1.78
N ARG A 26 -21.77 -9.91 0.75
CA ARG A 26 -21.36 -9.71 -0.65
C ARG A 26 -20.90 -8.28 -0.91
N ASP A 27 -21.66 -7.29 -0.43
CA ASP A 27 -21.35 -5.88 -0.55
C ASP A 27 -20.04 -5.51 0.15
N LEU A 28 -19.83 -5.99 1.38
CA LEU A 28 -18.57 -5.76 2.10
C LEU A 28 -17.39 -6.48 1.45
N SER A 29 -17.62 -7.64 0.84
CA SER A 29 -16.58 -8.39 0.12
C SER A 29 -16.15 -7.64 -1.15
N GLU A 30 -17.07 -7.05 -1.91
CA GLU A 30 -16.69 -6.17 -3.04
C GLU A 30 -15.80 -5.00 -2.60
N ILE A 31 -16.12 -4.39 -1.46
CA ILE A 31 -15.27 -3.33 -0.87
C ILE A 31 -13.91 -3.90 -0.47
N LEU A 32 -13.89 -5.03 0.25
CA LEU A 32 -12.68 -5.65 0.78
C LEU A 32 -11.74 -6.14 -0.33
N LYS A 33 -12.29 -6.64 -1.44
CA LYS A 33 -11.55 -7.11 -2.61
C LYS A 33 -10.55 -6.08 -3.12
N GLN A 34 -10.90 -4.79 -3.08
CA GLN A 34 -10.01 -3.71 -3.52
C GLN A 34 -8.77 -3.54 -2.63
N ILE A 35 -8.88 -3.93 -1.36
CA ILE A 35 -7.83 -3.79 -0.35
C ILE A 35 -7.05 -5.10 -0.18
N SER A 36 -7.77 -6.22 -0.20
CA SER A 36 -7.28 -7.58 0.01
C SER A 36 -8.20 -8.59 -0.67
N PHE A 37 -7.77 -9.08 -1.83
CA PHE A 37 -8.52 -10.08 -2.60
C PHE A 37 -8.73 -11.38 -1.79
N TYR A 38 -7.68 -11.92 -1.16
CA TYR A 38 -7.78 -13.19 -0.43
C TYR A 38 -8.61 -13.08 0.85
N ASP A 39 -8.54 -11.98 1.60
CA ASP A 39 -9.43 -11.81 2.76
C ASP A 39 -10.89 -11.76 2.30
N SER A 40 -11.14 -11.08 1.18
CA SER A 40 -12.48 -11.04 0.60
C SER A 40 -12.98 -12.43 0.19
N LEU A 41 -12.15 -13.21 -0.48
CA LEU A 41 -12.50 -14.57 -0.88
C LEU A 41 -12.77 -15.46 0.35
N LEU A 42 -11.97 -15.31 1.40
CA LEU A 42 -12.14 -16.03 2.66
C LEU A 42 -13.50 -15.73 3.31
N PHE A 43 -13.92 -14.46 3.37
CA PHE A 43 -15.22 -14.11 3.95
C PHE A 43 -16.39 -14.59 3.10
N LEU A 44 -16.27 -14.60 1.77
CA LEU A 44 -17.28 -15.19 0.88
C LEU A 44 -17.41 -16.70 1.06
N ARG A 45 -16.28 -17.43 1.18
CA ARG A 45 -16.29 -18.86 1.51
C ARG A 45 -16.97 -19.14 2.84
N ARG A 46 -16.62 -18.37 3.88
CA ARG A 46 -17.28 -18.47 5.20
C ARG A 46 -18.77 -18.17 5.16
N CYS A 47 -19.20 -17.21 4.31
CA CYS A 47 -20.63 -16.95 4.09
C CYS A 47 -21.34 -18.14 3.43
N GLN A 48 -20.68 -18.82 2.50
CA GLN A 48 -21.25 -19.97 1.80
C GLN A 48 -21.36 -21.22 2.71
N GLU A 49 -20.37 -21.43 3.56
CA GLU A 49 -20.32 -22.56 4.51
C GLU A 49 -21.14 -22.31 5.78
N GLY A 50 -21.27 -21.04 6.17
CA GLY A 50 -21.87 -20.63 7.44
C GLY A 50 -23.38 -20.76 7.48
N LYS A 51 -23.91 -20.92 8.70
CA LYS A 51 -25.36 -20.85 8.96
C LYS A 51 -25.82 -19.39 8.99
N LYS A 52 -27.11 -19.17 8.77
CA LYS A 52 -27.73 -17.81 8.82
C LYS A 52 -27.42 -17.06 10.13
N GLU A 53 -27.31 -17.77 11.25
CA GLU A 53 -26.98 -17.22 12.57
C GLU A 53 -25.54 -16.70 12.65
N GLU A 54 -24.61 -17.29 11.90
CA GLU A 54 -23.19 -16.91 11.86
C GLU A 54 -22.94 -15.72 10.92
N HIS A 55 -23.87 -15.41 10.02
CA HIS A 55 -23.72 -14.30 9.06
C HIS A 55 -23.47 -12.96 9.77
N LEU A 56 -24.13 -12.70 10.89
CA LEU A 56 -23.91 -11.45 11.66
C LEU A 56 -22.50 -11.36 12.23
N LEU A 57 -21.90 -12.49 12.62
CA LEU A 57 -20.52 -12.52 13.08
C LEU A 57 -19.55 -12.28 11.91
N ILE A 58 -19.78 -12.97 10.80
CA ILE A 58 -18.98 -12.82 9.57
C ILE A 58 -19.02 -11.38 9.07
N GLU A 59 -20.20 -10.74 9.08
CA GLU A 59 -20.37 -9.33 8.73
C GLU A 59 -19.52 -8.42 9.63
N LYS A 60 -19.60 -8.58 10.96
CA LYS A 60 -18.82 -7.79 11.92
C LYS A 60 -17.32 -7.96 11.70
N GLU A 61 -16.87 -9.18 11.47
CA GLU A 61 -15.46 -9.47 11.21
C GLU A 61 -14.99 -8.89 9.87
N THR A 62 -15.84 -8.93 8.83
CA THR A 62 -15.54 -8.32 7.53
C THR A 62 -15.41 -6.80 7.66
N LYS A 63 -16.34 -6.14 8.36
CA LYS A 63 -16.28 -4.69 8.65
C LYS A 63 -15.01 -4.32 9.42
N LYS A 64 -14.71 -5.07 10.48
CA LYS A 64 -13.48 -4.87 11.27
C LYS A 64 -12.24 -5.03 10.39
N ARG A 65 -12.21 -6.04 9.51
CA ARG A 65 -11.06 -6.27 8.62
C ARG A 65 -10.85 -5.12 7.64
N ILE A 66 -11.93 -4.62 7.02
CA ILE A 66 -11.86 -3.42 6.15
C ILE A 66 -11.28 -2.24 6.93
N PHE A 67 -11.87 -1.93 8.09
CA PHE A 67 -11.42 -0.82 8.94
C PHE A 67 -9.96 -0.95 9.36
N ASP A 68 -9.56 -2.15 9.78
CA ASP A 68 -8.19 -2.43 10.12
C ASP A 68 -7.31 -2.11 8.90
N LEU A 69 -7.56 -2.70 7.74
CA LEU A 69 -6.68 -2.57 6.57
C LEU A 69 -6.59 -1.15 6.00
N ILE A 70 -7.65 -0.34 6.03
CA ILE A 70 -7.62 1.03 5.50
C ILE A 70 -6.88 2.02 6.42
N LEU A 71 -6.78 1.70 7.72
CA LEU A 71 -6.11 2.57 8.68
C LEU A 71 -4.64 2.20 8.83
N PHE A 72 -3.78 3.17 8.52
CA PHE A 72 -2.36 3.06 8.84
C PHE A 72 -2.16 3.16 10.37
N PRO A 73 -1.52 2.17 11.02
CA PRO A 73 -1.30 2.21 12.46
C PRO A 73 -0.39 3.39 12.83
N LYS A 74 -0.83 4.21 13.78
CA LYS A 74 -0.01 5.29 14.30
C LYS A 74 1.22 4.70 14.99
N LEU A 75 2.39 5.18 14.59
CA LEU A 75 3.65 4.98 15.29
C LEU A 75 3.97 6.31 15.98
N GLU A 76 3.48 6.46 17.20
CA GLU A 76 3.85 7.56 18.09
C GLU A 76 4.74 6.94 19.15
N ILE A 77 5.88 7.55 19.48
CA ILE A 77 6.74 7.11 20.58
C ILE A 77 6.54 8.11 21.69
N LEU A 78 6.13 7.60 22.86
CA LEU A 78 5.91 8.42 24.05
C LEU A 78 7.28 8.60 24.74
N PRO A 79 7.92 9.79 24.66
CA PRO A 79 9.29 9.97 25.13
C PRO A 79 9.43 9.74 26.63
N ASN A 80 8.36 9.98 27.37
CA ASN A 80 8.32 9.85 28.83
C ASN A 80 8.26 8.40 29.33
N GLU A 81 8.04 7.42 28.45
CA GLU A 81 7.93 6.01 28.83
C GLU A 81 9.26 5.23 28.68
N ILE A 82 10.28 5.85 28.07
CA ILE A 82 11.59 5.23 27.85
C ILE A 82 12.64 6.01 28.63
N ILE A 83 13.12 5.44 29.73
CA ILE A 83 14.08 6.09 30.64
C ILE A 83 15.53 5.73 30.28
N ASN A 84 15.74 4.60 29.61
CA ASN A 84 17.06 4.08 29.27
C ASN A 84 17.62 4.69 27.96
N ASP A 85 18.72 5.45 28.05
CA ASP A 85 19.34 6.15 26.92
C ASP A 85 19.73 5.25 25.75
N GLU A 86 20.18 4.02 26.01
CA GLU A 86 20.52 3.08 24.94
C GLU A 86 19.28 2.64 24.16
N ILE A 87 18.16 2.45 24.86
CA ILE A 87 16.88 2.12 24.24
C ILE A 87 16.37 3.33 23.45
N VAL A 88 16.51 4.55 23.96
CA VAL A 88 16.14 5.77 23.23
C VAL A 88 16.92 5.88 21.91
N SER A 89 18.24 5.68 21.95
CA SER A 89 19.07 5.69 20.74
C SER A 89 18.64 4.64 19.72
N LEU A 90 18.41 3.40 20.19
CA LEU A 90 17.95 2.30 19.34
C LEU A 90 16.58 2.57 18.72
N VAL A 91 15.66 3.17 19.47
CA VAL A 91 14.34 3.59 18.98
C VAL A 91 14.47 4.67 17.91
N GLY A 92 15.39 5.63 18.09
CA GLY A 92 15.69 6.63 17.07
C GLY A 92 16.24 6.02 15.77
N GLU A 93 17.07 4.98 15.85
CA GLU A 93 17.54 4.24 14.67
C GLU A 93 16.42 3.44 14.01
N LEU A 94 15.62 2.72 14.80
CA LEU A 94 14.45 1.99 14.33
C LEU A 94 13.45 2.88 13.61
N LEU A 95 13.19 4.08 14.14
CA LEU A 95 12.33 5.07 13.50
C LEU A 95 12.83 5.42 12.10
N LYS A 96 14.14 5.70 11.95
CA LYS A 96 14.72 6.04 10.65
C LYS A 96 14.59 4.89 9.65
N GLU A 97 14.85 3.66 10.10
CA GLU A 97 14.71 2.49 9.23
C GLU A 97 13.23 2.18 8.92
N TRP A 98 12.33 2.39 9.87
CA TRP A 98 10.90 2.30 9.63
C TRP A 98 10.45 3.34 8.59
N GLU A 99 10.88 4.60 8.71
CA GLU A 99 10.54 5.65 7.73
C GLU A 99 11.04 5.29 6.33
N LYS A 100 12.26 4.76 6.19
CA LYS A 100 12.73 4.26 4.89
C LYS A 100 11.83 3.15 4.37
N THR A 101 11.41 2.22 5.21
CA THR A 101 10.51 1.13 4.82
C THR A 101 9.19 1.68 4.26
N VAL A 102 8.61 2.66 4.95
CA VAL A 102 7.30 3.24 4.66
C VAL A 102 7.33 4.21 3.48
N TYR A 103 8.39 5.00 3.32
CA TYR A 103 8.42 6.11 2.34
C TYR A 103 9.35 5.87 1.15
N VAL A 104 10.26 4.90 1.24
CA VAL A 104 11.20 4.57 0.15
C VAL A 104 10.91 3.17 -0.38
N PHE A 105 11.04 2.14 0.46
CA PHE A 105 10.96 0.74 0.03
C PHE A 105 9.54 0.27 -0.28
N SER A 106 8.51 0.94 0.26
CA SER A 106 7.11 0.73 -0.08
C SER A 106 6.80 1.00 -1.55
N ASN A 107 7.62 1.82 -2.23
CA ASN A 107 7.44 2.14 -3.64
C ASN A 107 7.98 1.06 -4.57
N PHE A 108 8.82 0.15 -4.05
CA PHE A 108 9.31 -0.97 -4.84
C PHE A 108 8.22 -2.02 -4.96
N TYR A 109 8.14 -2.66 -6.13
CA TYR A 109 7.21 -3.74 -6.37
C TYR A 109 7.45 -4.90 -5.41
N LYS A 110 6.35 -5.43 -4.89
CA LYS A 110 6.35 -6.58 -3.99
C LYS A 110 5.46 -7.67 -4.57
N PRO A 111 6.03 -8.65 -5.29
CA PRO A 111 5.24 -9.67 -6.01
C PRO A 111 4.33 -10.52 -5.13
N HIS A 112 4.61 -10.56 -3.83
CA HIS A 112 3.94 -11.45 -2.88
C HIS A 112 3.18 -10.67 -1.80
N GLU A 113 3.14 -9.34 -1.85
CA GLU A 113 2.30 -8.58 -0.93
C GLU A 113 0.90 -8.47 -1.48
N VAL A 114 0.02 -9.27 -0.89
CA VAL A 114 -1.42 -9.32 -1.18
C VAL A 114 -2.13 -8.08 -0.60
N LEU A 115 -1.58 -7.50 0.45
CA LEU A 115 -2.25 -6.52 1.30
C LEU A 115 -1.69 -5.12 1.11
N PHE A 116 -2.59 -4.15 0.98
CA PHE A 116 -2.29 -2.74 1.18
C PHE A 116 -1.58 -2.53 2.53
N LEU A 117 -0.40 -1.88 2.51
CA LEU A 117 0.43 -1.59 3.71
C LEU A 117 0.91 -2.82 4.51
N GLY A 118 1.03 -4.01 3.90
CA GLY A 118 1.29 -5.27 4.61
C GLY A 118 2.47 -5.22 5.60
N LYS A 119 3.71 -5.07 5.10
CA LYS A 119 4.91 -5.06 5.95
C LYS A 119 5.04 -3.83 6.83
N GLU A 120 4.61 -2.68 6.32
CA GLU A 120 4.64 -1.41 7.07
C GLU A 120 3.79 -1.50 8.33
N ARG A 121 2.57 -2.06 8.19
CA ARG A 121 1.67 -2.30 9.31
C ARG A 121 2.26 -3.31 10.30
N GLU A 122 2.80 -4.42 9.82
CA GLU A 122 3.42 -5.46 10.65
C GLU A 122 4.54 -4.90 11.52
N TYR A 123 5.43 -4.09 10.94
CA TYR A 123 6.50 -3.45 11.69
C TYR A 123 5.99 -2.41 12.67
N SER A 124 5.05 -1.54 12.29
CA SER A 124 4.45 -0.57 13.21
C SER A 124 3.79 -1.23 14.42
N LEU A 125 3.02 -2.29 14.21
CA LEU A 125 2.36 -3.03 15.29
C LEU A 125 3.37 -3.76 16.18
N THR A 126 4.40 -4.36 15.59
CA THR A 126 5.46 -5.04 16.35
C THR A 126 6.26 -4.05 17.17
N PHE A 127 6.59 -2.89 16.60
CA PHE A 127 7.29 -1.82 17.29
C PHE A 127 6.48 -1.32 18.48
N ASN A 128 5.21 -0.94 18.27
CA ASN A 128 4.30 -0.55 19.34
C ASN A 128 4.20 -1.62 20.43
N ARG A 129 4.03 -2.89 20.05
CA ARG A 129 3.97 -4.01 21.00
C ARG A 129 5.22 -4.09 21.87
N ILE A 130 6.42 -3.95 21.29
CA ILE A 130 7.67 -4.05 22.05
C ILE A 130 7.84 -2.87 23.01
N LEU A 131 7.48 -1.66 22.58
CA LEU A 131 7.60 -0.45 23.41
C LEU A 131 6.62 -0.45 24.57
N TYR A 132 5.34 -0.73 24.29
CA TYR A 132 4.25 -0.51 25.24
C TYR A 132 3.85 -1.74 26.06
N SER A 133 4.49 -2.89 25.83
CA SER A 133 4.26 -4.05 26.69
C SER A 133 5.12 -4.02 27.94
N GLU A 134 4.53 -4.52 29.02
CA GLU A 134 5.22 -4.75 30.28
C GLU A 134 6.24 -5.88 30.09
N MET A 135 7.51 -5.52 29.93
CA MET A 135 8.60 -6.48 29.84
C MET A 135 9.91 -5.92 30.40
N PRO A 136 10.85 -6.78 30.85
CA PRO A 136 12.16 -6.33 31.31
C PRO A 136 12.92 -5.56 30.22
N GLU A 137 13.65 -4.52 30.58
CA GLU A 137 14.39 -3.67 29.64
C GLU A 137 15.38 -4.45 28.77
N SER A 138 16.07 -5.44 29.35
CA SER A 138 17.01 -6.31 28.62
C SER A 138 16.31 -7.09 27.49
N LYS A 139 15.09 -7.58 27.76
CA LYS A 139 14.25 -8.27 26.76
C LYS A 139 13.75 -7.27 25.71
N ARG A 140 13.32 -6.08 26.12
CA ARG A 140 12.90 -5.00 25.20
C ARG A 140 14.02 -4.63 24.24
N LYS A 141 15.22 -4.35 24.75
CA LYS A 141 16.41 -4.04 23.95
C LYS A 141 16.71 -5.15 22.94
N THR A 142 16.69 -6.41 23.37
CA THR A 142 16.93 -7.57 22.48
C THR A 142 15.91 -7.65 21.35
N LEU A 143 14.63 -7.46 21.65
CA LEU A 143 13.57 -7.49 20.64
C LEU A 143 13.65 -6.31 19.67
N LEU A 144 13.97 -5.11 20.16
CA LEU A 144 14.18 -3.93 19.32
C LEU A 144 15.39 -4.11 18.38
N LEU A 145 16.49 -4.66 18.88
CA LEU A 145 17.67 -4.97 18.05
C LEU A 145 17.34 -5.99 16.95
N ARG A 146 16.58 -7.03 17.30
CA ARG A 146 16.13 -8.02 16.33
C ARG A 146 15.22 -7.39 15.27
N LEU A 147 14.26 -6.57 15.69
CA LEU A 147 13.37 -5.84 14.78
C LEU A 147 14.17 -4.95 13.81
N LEU A 148 15.20 -4.27 14.31
CA LEU A 148 16.07 -3.42 13.49
C LEU A 148 16.82 -4.24 12.43
N GLN A 149 17.35 -5.40 12.82
CA GLN A 149 18.03 -6.32 11.89
C GLN A 149 17.06 -6.86 10.84
N ASP A 150 15.85 -7.25 11.25
CA ASP A 150 14.81 -7.77 10.36
C ASP A 150 14.39 -6.71 9.33
N ILE A 151 14.16 -5.46 9.76
CA ILE A 151 13.84 -4.34 8.87
C ILE A 151 14.96 -4.11 7.85
N LYS A 152 16.22 -3.96 8.32
CA LYS A 152 17.37 -3.72 7.43
C LYS A 152 17.58 -4.86 6.43
N SER A 153 17.44 -6.11 6.89
CA SER A 153 17.57 -7.30 6.05
C SER A 153 16.48 -7.31 4.96
N HIS A 154 15.23 -7.02 5.35
CA HIS A 154 14.12 -6.92 4.41
C HIS A 154 14.34 -5.82 3.37
N GLN A 155 14.73 -4.61 3.79
CA GLN A 155 15.03 -3.51 2.87
C GLN A 155 16.11 -3.86 1.86
N LYS A 156 17.20 -4.49 2.32
CA LYS A 156 18.28 -4.96 1.43
C LYS A 156 17.77 -5.97 0.42
N SER A 157 16.98 -6.94 0.87
CA SER A 157 16.36 -7.95 0.00
C SER A 157 15.44 -7.30 -1.04
N THR A 158 14.54 -6.41 -0.60
CA THR A 158 13.62 -5.67 -1.48
C THR A 158 14.36 -4.83 -2.52
N TYR A 159 15.45 -4.16 -2.12
CA TYR A 159 16.30 -3.42 -3.06
C TYR A 159 16.95 -4.33 -4.10
N GLN A 160 17.50 -5.46 -3.66
CA GLN A 160 18.14 -6.42 -4.55
C GLN A 160 17.13 -7.03 -5.53
N LEU A 161 15.93 -7.37 -5.07
CA LEU A 161 14.85 -7.82 -5.94
C LEU A 161 14.49 -6.73 -6.95
N PHE A 162 14.31 -5.48 -6.52
CA PHE A 162 14.00 -4.40 -7.46
C PHE A 162 15.10 -4.19 -8.51
N TYR A 163 16.37 -4.26 -8.13
CA TYR A 163 17.49 -3.94 -9.02
C TYR A 163 17.83 -5.10 -9.96
N TYR A 164 17.85 -6.33 -9.46
CA TYR A 164 18.35 -7.50 -10.20
C TYR A 164 17.26 -8.44 -10.70
N SER A 165 16.02 -8.30 -10.23
CA SER A 165 14.97 -9.24 -10.61
C SER A 165 14.37 -8.89 -11.97
N ASN A 166 14.27 -9.92 -12.82
CA ASN A 166 13.41 -9.94 -14.00
C ASN A 166 11.91 -10.08 -13.62
N GLN A 167 11.57 -10.18 -12.32
CA GLN A 167 10.19 -10.28 -11.83
C GLN A 167 9.48 -8.92 -11.80
N ASN A 168 9.82 -7.99 -12.70
CA ASN A 168 8.96 -6.85 -12.96
C ASN A 168 7.60 -7.39 -13.46
N PRO A 169 6.44 -7.00 -12.91
CA PRO A 169 5.11 -7.35 -13.43
C PRO A 169 4.97 -7.14 -14.93
N TRP A 170 5.71 -6.18 -15.45
CA TRP A 170 5.67 -5.82 -16.85
C TRP A 170 6.75 -6.48 -17.69
N ASN A 171 7.83 -6.96 -17.07
CA ASN A 171 9.05 -7.57 -17.65
C ASN A 171 9.11 -7.44 -19.18
N LEU A 172 9.58 -6.28 -19.67
CA LEU A 172 9.66 -6.00 -21.10
C LEU A 172 11.08 -6.19 -21.61
N LYS A 173 11.20 -6.37 -22.94
CA LYS A 173 12.47 -6.69 -23.60
C LYS A 173 13.58 -5.67 -23.36
N THR A 174 13.24 -4.41 -23.10
CA THR A 174 14.21 -3.33 -22.87
C THR A 174 13.73 -2.41 -21.74
N LEU A 175 14.69 -1.81 -21.02
CA LEU A 175 14.41 -0.82 -19.98
C LEU A 175 13.60 0.38 -20.52
N LYS A 176 13.83 0.78 -21.78
CA LYS A 176 13.05 1.84 -22.44
C LYS A 176 11.56 1.50 -22.49
N LEU A 177 11.23 0.30 -22.96
CA LEU A 177 9.84 -0.17 -23.02
C LEU A 177 9.23 -0.28 -21.62
N GLU A 178 10.01 -0.77 -20.63
CA GLU A 178 9.56 -0.79 -19.23
C GLU A 178 9.23 0.62 -18.73
N ASN A 179 10.11 1.59 -19.00
CA ASN A 179 9.93 2.99 -18.61
C ASN A 179 8.72 3.63 -19.30
N GLU A 180 8.51 3.38 -20.60
CA GLU A 180 7.34 3.84 -21.35
C GLU A 180 6.03 3.29 -20.75
N LYS A 181 5.99 1.98 -20.49
CA LYS A 181 4.82 1.34 -19.87
C LYS A 181 4.57 1.85 -18.44
N SER A 182 5.64 2.02 -17.65
CA SER A 182 5.57 2.58 -16.29
C SER A 182 4.98 3.97 -16.29
N LYS A 183 5.55 4.84 -17.12
CA LYS A 183 5.12 6.22 -17.26
C LYS A 183 3.66 6.30 -17.72
N SER A 184 3.27 5.51 -18.72
CA SER A 184 1.88 5.46 -19.20
C SER A 184 0.91 5.04 -18.09
N TYR A 185 1.24 4.00 -17.32
CA TYR A 185 0.41 3.53 -16.21
C TYR A 185 0.27 4.62 -15.12
N PHE A 186 1.38 5.23 -14.68
CA PHE A 186 1.32 6.27 -13.64
C PHE A 186 0.54 7.50 -14.09
N LEU A 187 0.71 7.95 -15.34
CA LEU A 187 -0.06 9.07 -15.90
C LEU A 187 -1.55 8.74 -16.00
N GLN A 188 -1.92 7.50 -16.32
CA GLN A 188 -3.31 7.05 -16.31
C GLN A 188 -3.90 7.09 -14.89
N VAL A 189 -3.18 6.57 -13.89
CA VAL A 189 -3.62 6.62 -12.49
C VAL A 189 -3.80 8.05 -12.00
N LEU A 190 -2.87 8.96 -12.33
CA LEU A 190 -2.99 10.39 -11.98
C LEU A 190 -4.22 11.05 -12.59
N LYS A 191 -4.56 10.72 -13.85
CA LYS A 191 -5.78 11.24 -14.48
C LYS A 191 -7.02 10.86 -13.68
N VAL A 192 -7.09 9.60 -13.23
CA VAL A 192 -8.22 9.11 -12.44
C VAL A 192 -8.28 9.76 -11.06
N TRP A 193 -7.16 9.90 -10.36
CA TRP A 193 -7.14 10.55 -9.04
C TRP A 193 -7.59 12.01 -9.09
N LYS A 194 -7.26 12.74 -10.17
CA LYS A 194 -7.66 14.15 -10.34
C LYS A 194 -9.17 14.34 -10.53
N LEU A 195 -9.91 13.28 -10.83
CA LEU A 195 -11.36 13.31 -10.95
C LEU A 195 -12.07 13.06 -9.61
N ASP A 196 -11.35 12.65 -8.56
CA ASP A 196 -11.94 12.41 -7.25
C ASP A 196 -12.37 13.76 -6.61
N PRO A 197 -13.66 13.94 -6.27
CA PRO A 197 -14.21 15.17 -5.71
C PRO A 197 -13.68 15.48 -4.30
N ASN A 198 -13.04 14.51 -3.64
CA ASN A 198 -12.46 14.70 -2.31
C ASN A 198 -11.02 15.23 -2.35
N VAL A 199 -10.43 15.36 -3.53
CA VAL A 199 -9.09 15.93 -3.71
C VAL A 199 -9.14 17.43 -3.52
N SER A 200 -8.40 17.92 -2.52
CA SER A 200 -8.27 19.35 -2.25
C SER A 200 -7.50 20.08 -3.35
N ASN A 201 -7.68 21.40 -3.47
CA ASN A 201 -6.96 22.23 -4.44
C ASN A 201 -5.42 22.14 -4.29
N SER A 202 -4.93 22.03 -3.06
CA SER A 202 -3.49 21.87 -2.79
C SER A 202 -2.98 20.51 -3.30
N GLN A 203 -3.71 19.43 -3.04
CA GLN A 203 -3.39 18.10 -3.57
C GLN A 203 -3.46 18.08 -5.10
N LEU A 204 -4.47 18.73 -5.70
CA LEU A 204 -4.58 18.84 -7.15
C LEU A 204 -3.34 19.53 -7.76
N SER A 205 -2.83 20.60 -7.13
CA SER A 205 -1.58 21.24 -7.51
C SER A 205 -0.39 20.27 -7.43
N GLN A 206 -0.28 19.50 -6.34
CA GLN A 206 0.79 18.50 -6.17
C GLN A 206 0.71 17.39 -7.23
N LEU A 207 -0.49 16.90 -7.56
CA LEU A 207 -0.71 15.91 -8.60
C LEU A 207 -0.41 16.45 -10.01
N ASN A 208 -0.64 17.75 -10.25
CA ASN A 208 -0.23 18.42 -11.49
C ASN A 208 1.29 18.53 -11.59
N GLU A 209 1.97 18.93 -10.51
CA GLU A 209 3.44 18.92 -10.47
C GLU A 209 4.02 17.52 -10.67
N LEU A 210 3.41 16.48 -10.08
CA LEU A 210 3.84 15.10 -10.26
C LEU A 210 3.70 14.65 -11.70
N GLN A 211 2.57 14.98 -12.33
CA GLN A 211 2.34 14.67 -13.74
C GLN A 211 3.44 15.30 -14.62
N ILE A 212 3.67 16.61 -14.46
CA ILE A 212 4.71 17.33 -15.22
C ILE A 212 6.09 16.71 -14.98
N CYS A 213 6.39 16.35 -13.73
CA CYS A 213 7.66 15.73 -13.39
C CYS A 213 7.84 14.37 -14.08
N LEU A 214 6.84 13.50 -14.03
CA LEU A 214 6.86 12.19 -14.71
C LEU A 214 6.97 12.34 -16.23
N GLU A 215 6.25 13.30 -16.82
CA GLU A 215 6.33 13.66 -18.25
C GLU A 215 7.74 14.07 -18.67
N ASN A 216 8.48 14.72 -17.78
CA ASN A 216 9.87 15.15 -18.03
C ASN A 216 10.91 14.05 -17.81
N ILE A 217 10.56 12.88 -17.26
CA ILE A 217 11.52 11.77 -17.19
C ILE A 217 11.63 11.11 -18.59
N PRO A 218 12.82 11.11 -19.22
CA PRO A 218 13.05 10.50 -20.51
C PRO A 218 13.03 8.97 -20.36
N SER A 219 12.28 8.30 -21.24
CA SER A 219 12.08 6.85 -21.13
C SER A 219 13.29 6.04 -21.59
N ASP A 220 14.14 6.62 -22.43
CA ASP A 220 15.39 6.04 -22.94
C ASP A 220 16.57 6.08 -21.96
N GLN A 221 16.40 6.71 -20.79
CA GLN A 221 17.44 6.80 -19.77
C GLN A 221 17.78 5.42 -19.19
N THR A 222 19.03 4.99 -19.34
CA THR A 222 19.47 3.65 -18.92
C THR A 222 19.75 3.53 -17.42
N LYS A 223 19.97 4.65 -16.73
CA LYS A 223 20.27 4.69 -15.28
C LYS A 223 19.03 4.79 -14.40
N ILE A 224 17.87 5.17 -14.97
CA ILE A 224 16.64 5.42 -14.20
C ILE A 224 15.62 4.36 -14.57
N ARG A 225 15.19 3.58 -13.56
CA ARG A 225 14.05 2.67 -13.67
C ARG A 225 12.82 3.35 -13.10
N ILE A 226 11.96 3.90 -13.96
CA ILE A 226 10.73 4.62 -13.57
C ILE A 226 9.81 3.73 -12.71
N PHE A 227 9.88 2.42 -12.92
CA PHE A 227 9.20 1.40 -12.13
C PHE A 227 9.39 1.55 -10.60
N GLY A 228 10.41 2.29 -10.13
CA GLY A 228 10.62 2.57 -8.72
C GLY A 228 9.48 3.31 -8.00
N PHE A 229 8.51 3.87 -8.72
CA PHE A 229 7.28 4.44 -8.13
C PHE A 229 6.11 3.45 -8.03
N PHE A 230 6.29 2.21 -8.50
CA PHE A 230 5.19 1.28 -8.73
C PHE A 230 4.33 1.05 -7.48
N GLY A 231 4.93 0.81 -6.32
CA GLY A 231 4.21 0.52 -5.08
C GLY A 231 3.22 1.63 -4.70
N PHE A 232 3.62 2.91 -4.77
CA PHE A 232 2.70 4.03 -4.51
C PHE A 232 1.52 4.06 -5.48
N PHE A 233 1.79 4.02 -6.78
CA PHE A 233 0.73 4.04 -7.79
C PHE A 233 -0.11 2.77 -7.83
N HIS A 234 0.43 1.64 -7.38
CA HIS A 234 -0.28 0.37 -7.30
C HIS A 234 -1.20 0.33 -6.09
N ASP A 235 -0.68 0.72 -4.92
CA ASP A 235 -1.43 0.77 -3.66
C ASP A 235 -2.66 1.69 -3.78
N TYR A 236 -2.45 2.92 -4.26
CA TYR A 236 -3.51 3.92 -4.35
C TYR A 236 -4.28 3.88 -5.69
N GLY A 237 -3.69 3.32 -6.75
CA GLY A 237 -4.33 3.24 -8.07
C GLY A 237 -5.48 2.24 -8.15
N ARG A 238 -5.56 1.31 -7.20
CA ARG A 238 -6.70 0.37 -7.04
C ARG A 238 -8.00 1.09 -6.68
N PHE A 239 -7.92 2.28 -6.06
CA PHE A 239 -9.06 3.10 -5.65
C PHE A 239 -9.43 4.15 -6.72
N GLY A 240 -9.53 3.74 -7.97
CA GLY A 240 -9.83 4.66 -9.09
C GLY A 240 -11.30 5.05 -9.16
N TYR A 241 -11.60 6.36 -9.19
CA TYR A 241 -12.96 6.94 -9.17
C TYR A 241 -13.86 6.48 -10.34
N GLU A 242 -13.31 6.36 -11.57
CA GLU A 242 -14.09 6.09 -12.80
C GLU A 242 -14.73 4.68 -12.83
N ASN A 243 -14.09 3.66 -12.26
CA ASN A 243 -14.61 2.28 -12.28
C ASN A 243 -15.55 1.97 -11.10
N GLN A 244 -15.72 2.89 -10.16
CA GLN A 244 -16.41 2.62 -8.90
C GLN A 244 -17.78 3.29 -8.80
N ILE A 245 -18.01 4.44 -9.44
CA ILE A 245 -19.25 5.19 -9.19
C ILE A 245 -20.39 4.79 -10.11
N ALA A 246 -20.09 4.27 -11.30
CA ALA A 246 -21.12 3.77 -12.21
C ALA A 246 -21.73 2.43 -11.76
N SER A 247 -21.07 1.67 -10.89
CA SER A 247 -21.42 0.28 -10.57
C SER A 247 -22.07 0.06 -9.19
N LEU A 248 -22.09 1.05 -8.28
CA LEU A 248 -22.14 0.74 -6.84
C LEU A 248 -23.33 1.23 -6.03
N GLY A 249 -24.44 1.68 -6.62
CA GLY A 249 -25.75 1.83 -5.95
C GLY A 249 -25.70 2.16 -4.44
N SER A 250 -25.92 1.16 -3.57
CA SER A 250 -25.93 1.27 -2.09
C SER A 250 -24.56 1.42 -1.40
N ASN A 251 -23.45 1.08 -2.04
CA ASN A 251 -22.09 1.10 -1.46
C ASN A 251 -21.33 2.41 -1.66
N GLN A 252 -21.90 3.36 -2.39
CA GLN A 252 -21.24 4.62 -2.75
C GLN A 252 -20.72 5.39 -1.53
N SER A 253 -21.52 5.53 -0.46
CA SER A 253 -21.13 6.26 0.75
C SER A 253 -19.98 5.57 1.51
N ARG A 254 -19.97 4.24 1.56
CA ARG A 254 -18.91 3.45 2.21
C ARG A 254 -17.59 3.59 1.47
N LEU A 255 -17.62 3.56 0.14
CA LEU A 255 -16.44 3.76 -0.70
C LEU A 255 -15.92 5.19 -0.63
N GLN A 256 -16.81 6.18 -0.63
CA GLN A 256 -16.43 7.59 -0.39
C GLN A 256 -15.72 7.75 0.94
N TYR A 257 -16.20 7.12 2.02
CA TYR A 257 -15.54 7.15 3.32
C TYR A 257 -14.13 6.51 3.27
N ILE A 258 -13.97 5.38 2.58
CA ILE A 258 -12.67 4.72 2.41
C ILE A 258 -11.71 5.62 1.61
N HIS A 259 -12.17 6.19 0.49
CA HIS A 259 -11.40 7.15 -0.30
C HIS A 259 -10.94 8.33 0.54
N GLN A 260 -11.86 8.98 1.25
CA GLN A 260 -11.52 10.09 2.15
C GLN A 260 -10.48 9.66 3.18
N SER A 261 -10.69 8.51 3.83
CA SER A 261 -9.76 7.97 4.84
C SER A 261 -8.36 7.72 4.29
N LEU A 262 -8.24 7.26 3.03
CA LEU A 262 -6.95 6.99 2.39
C LEU A 262 -6.28 8.25 1.87
N PHE A 263 -6.96 9.03 1.03
CA PHE A 263 -6.41 10.18 0.31
C PHE A 263 -6.25 11.44 1.19
N GLN A 264 -6.99 11.53 2.30
CA GLN A 264 -6.80 12.63 3.27
C GLN A 264 -5.90 12.22 4.45
N SER A 265 -5.35 11.01 4.44
CA SER A 265 -4.42 10.57 5.48
C SER A 265 -3.08 11.32 5.41
N HIS A 266 -2.49 11.58 6.57
CA HIS A 266 -1.11 12.05 6.67
C HIS A 266 -0.11 11.11 5.98
N HIS A 267 -0.41 9.81 5.98
CA HIS A 267 0.43 8.80 5.33
C HIS A 267 0.45 8.96 3.81
N PHE A 268 -0.72 9.16 3.17
CA PHE A 268 -0.79 9.47 1.74
C PHE A 268 -0.02 10.75 1.40
N GLN A 269 -0.25 11.82 2.18
CA GLN A 269 0.43 13.10 1.96
C GLN A 269 1.95 12.96 2.00
N LYS A 270 2.49 12.28 3.02
CA LYS A 270 3.94 12.07 3.17
C LYS A 270 4.50 11.14 2.07
N ARG A 271 3.75 10.12 1.63
CA ARG A 271 4.16 9.28 0.48
C ARG A 271 4.18 10.08 -0.83
N LEU A 272 3.16 10.91 -1.08
CA LEU A 272 3.10 11.78 -2.25
C LEU A 272 4.29 12.75 -2.29
N GLU A 273 4.64 13.38 -1.16
CA GLU A 273 5.81 14.25 -1.04
C GLU A 273 7.12 13.52 -1.35
N ASN A 274 7.30 12.30 -0.83
CA ASN A 274 8.50 11.50 -1.12
C ASN A 274 8.58 11.11 -2.59
N VAL A 275 7.48 10.68 -3.20
CA VAL A 275 7.42 10.38 -4.64
C VAL A 275 7.75 11.64 -5.47
N MET A 276 7.25 12.80 -5.07
CA MET A 276 7.57 14.08 -5.69
C MET A 276 9.06 14.43 -5.61
N ILE A 277 9.67 14.29 -4.43
CA ILE A 277 11.11 14.53 -4.23
C ILE A 277 11.93 13.57 -5.10
N SER A 278 11.62 12.27 -5.08
CA SER A 278 12.29 11.25 -5.88
C SER A 278 12.14 11.51 -7.39
N CYS A 279 10.97 11.95 -7.85
CA CYS A 279 10.77 12.35 -9.23
C CYS A 279 11.63 13.57 -9.60
N LYS A 280 11.59 14.64 -8.79
CA LYS A 280 12.39 15.86 -9.02
C LYS A 280 13.89 15.55 -9.06
N ASN A 281 14.38 14.67 -8.18
CA ASN A 281 15.77 14.21 -8.19
C ASN A 281 16.12 13.39 -9.44
N SER A 282 15.17 12.60 -9.95
CA SER A 282 15.34 11.83 -11.20
C SER A 282 15.44 12.74 -12.43
N VAL A 283 14.80 13.91 -12.40
CA VAL A 283 14.92 14.93 -13.46
C VAL A 283 16.20 15.77 -13.26
N ARG A 284 16.54 16.17 -12.03
CA ARG A 284 17.73 17.00 -11.74
C ARG A 284 19.04 16.28 -11.96
N SER A 285 19.14 15.00 -11.58
CA SER A 285 20.32 14.17 -11.84
C SER A 285 20.67 14.06 -13.33
N GLN A 286 19.75 14.43 -14.23
CA GLN A 286 20.01 14.54 -15.67
C GLN A 286 20.69 15.86 -16.05
N LYS A 287 20.45 16.95 -15.31
CA LYS A 287 21.06 18.25 -15.58
C LYS A 287 22.52 18.33 -15.12
N GLU A 288 22.91 17.43 -14.22
CA GLU A 288 24.26 17.33 -13.65
C GLU A 288 25.14 16.30 -14.39
N LEU A 289 24.61 15.67 -15.45
CA LEU A 289 25.29 14.74 -16.36
C LEU A 289 25.48 15.35 -17.75
#